data_AF-X0W6T0-F1
#
_entry.id   AF-X0W6T0-F1
#
_cell.length_a   1.000
_cell.length_b   1.000
_cell.length_c   1.000
_cell.angle_alpha   90.00
_cell.angle_beta   90.00
_cell.angle_gamma   90.00
#
_symmetry.space_group_name_H-M   'P 1'
#
loop_
_entity.id
_entity.type
_entity.pdbx_description
1 polymer ?
#
loop_
_entity_poly.entity_id
_entity_poly.type
_entity_poly.pdbx_seq_one_letter_code
_entity_poly.pdbx_strand_id
1 'polypeptide(L)'
;VGHLAYVAAGCADAAVLHDVHVWDFAAGLAMLHAAGGVMRYLDDGADVDVTDYLGGQDALRPMLAGHRETVARLAALISLRSG
;
A
#
# COMPACT_ATOMS: atom_id res chain seq x y z
N VAL A 1 1.23 3.56 10.14
CA VAL A 1 -0.11 3.10 10.60
C VAL A 1 -1.27 4.04 10.24
N GLY A 2 -1.24 5.35 10.56
CA GLY A 2 -2.42 6.25 10.46
C GLY A 2 -3.07 6.40 9.07
N HIS A 3 -2.27 6.53 8.00
CA HIS A 3 -2.81 6.75 6.64
C HIS A 3 -3.62 5.56 6.10
N LEU A 4 -3.20 4.32 6.38
CA LEU A 4 -3.91 3.12 5.92
C LEU A 4 -5.26 2.91 6.62
N ALA A 5 -5.33 3.22 7.91
CA ALA A 5 -6.59 3.17 8.65
C ALA A 5 -7.60 4.20 8.11
N TYR A 6 -7.13 5.38 7.68
CA TYR A 6 -7.96 6.42 7.10
C TYR A 6 -8.54 6.00 5.72
N VAL A 7 -7.74 5.29 4.92
CA VAL A 7 -8.21 4.67 3.66
C VAL A 7 -9.19 3.54 3.93
N ALA A 8 -8.89 2.65 4.88
CA ALA A 8 -9.78 1.54 5.25
C ALA A 8 -11.14 2.02 5.81
N ALA A 9 -11.15 3.19 6.47
CA ALA A 9 -12.38 3.85 6.93
C ALA A 9 -13.15 4.58 5.81
N GLY A 10 -12.61 4.63 4.59
CA GLY A 10 -13.20 5.36 3.46
C GLY A 10 -13.03 6.88 3.54
N CYS A 11 -12.16 7.39 4.42
CA CYS A 11 -11.94 8.82 4.57
C CYS A 11 -10.88 9.37 3.59
N ALA A 12 -10.08 8.51 2.95
CA ALA A 12 -9.22 8.84 1.82
C ALA A 12 -9.31 7.77 0.73
N ASP A 13 -9.10 8.19 -0.52
CA ASP A 13 -9.19 7.32 -1.70
C ASP A 13 -8.04 6.30 -1.78
N ALA A 14 -6.82 6.72 -1.42
CA ALA A 14 -5.63 5.89 -1.42
C ALA A 14 -4.49 6.47 -0.57
N ALA A 15 -3.49 5.64 -0.26
CA ALA A 15 -2.25 6.02 0.40
C ALA A 15 -1.03 5.50 -0.37
N VAL A 16 -0.02 6.35 -0.56
CA VAL A 16 1.29 5.96 -1.09
C VAL A 16 2.24 5.75 0.08
N LEU A 17 3.00 4.65 0.06
CA LEU A 17 3.98 4.28 1.08
C LEU A 17 5.32 4.00 0.41
N HIS A 18 6.41 4.40 1.06
CA HIS A 18 7.78 4.02 0.71
C HIS A 18 8.58 3.90 2.02
N ASP A 19 9.64 3.11 2.03
CA ASP A 19 10.61 3.08 3.14
C ASP A 19 9.92 2.90 4.52
N VAL A 20 9.09 1.86 4.62
CA VAL A 20 8.30 1.55 5.83
C VAL A 20 8.66 0.19 6.41
N HIS A 21 8.71 0.10 7.74
CA HIS A 21 8.82 -1.17 8.45
C HIS A 21 7.51 -1.98 8.33
N VAL A 22 7.63 -3.30 8.27
CA VAL A 22 6.47 -4.22 8.22
C VAL A 22 5.43 -3.95 9.31
N TRP A 23 5.90 -3.66 10.52
CA TRP A 23 5.04 -3.42 11.68
C TRP A 23 4.17 -2.15 11.52
N ASP A 24 4.61 -1.18 10.72
CA ASP A 24 3.89 0.08 10.52
C ASP A 24 2.76 0.00 9.50
N PHE A 25 2.79 -1.00 8.60
CA PHE A 25 1.77 -1.16 7.57
C PHE A 25 0.98 -2.47 7.68
N ALA A 26 1.50 -3.52 8.33
CA ALA A 26 0.82 -4.82 8.43
C ALA A 26 -0.58 -4.72 9.04
N ALA A 27 -0.72 -4.01 10.16
CA ALA A 27 -2.04 -3.81 10.79
C ALA A 27 -2.99 -3.02 9.88
N GLY A 28 -2.48 -1.97 9.22
CA GLY A 28 -3.26 -1.17 8.27
C GLY A 28 -3.69 -1.97 7.03
N LEU A 29 -2.80 -2.83 6.53
CA LEU A 29 -3.07 -3.73 5.40
C LEU A 29 -4.14 -4.76 5.76
N ALA A 30 -4.09 -5.33 6.97
CA ALA A 30 -5.14 -6.24 7.46
C ALA A 30 -6.51 -5.56 7.53
N MET A 31 -6.58 -4.33 8.05
CA MET A 31 -7.82 -3.54 8.06
C MET A 31 -8.30 -3.23 6.64
N LEU A 32 -7.39 -2.84 5.76
CA LEU A 32 -7.70 -2.53 4.37
C LEU A 32 -8.25 -3.76 3.63
N HIS A 33 -7.65 -4.94 3.82
CA HIS A 33 -8.15 -6.20 3.27
C HIS A 33 -9.55 -6.55 3.79
N ALA A 34 -9.80 -6.35 5.09
CA ALA A 34 -11.13 -6.54 5.66
C ALA A 34 -12.19 -5.59 5.06
N ALA A 35 -11.78 -4.38 4.64
CA ALA A 35 -12.61 -3.43 3.91
C ALA A 35 -12.67 -3.69 2.38
N GLY A 36 -12.03 -4.76 1.88
CA GLY A 36 -12.00 -5.11 0.45
C GLY A 36 -11.02 -4.28 -0.39
N GLY A 37 -10.09 -3.56 0.25
CA GLY A 37 -9.00 -2.86 -0.40
C GLY A 37 -7.81 -3.77 -0.72
N VAL A 38 -6.81 -3.20 -1.37
CA VAL A 38 -5.57 -3.88 -1.80
C VAL A 38 -4.37 -2.95 -1.62
N MET A 39 -3.18 -3.54 -1.59
CA MET A 39 -1.91 -2.82 -1.67
C MET A 39 -1.06 -3.42 -2.80
N ARG A 40 -0.49 -2.56 -3.65
CA ARG A 40 0.30 -2.96 -4.82
C ARG A 40 1.59 -2.17 -4.90
N TYR A 41 2.63 -2.78 -5.44
CA TYR A 41 3.83 -2.03 -5.80
C TYR A 41 3.56 -1.13 -7.01
N LEU A 42 4.13 0.08 -6.99
CA LEU A 42 3.98 1.06 -8.06
C LEU A 42 4.92 0.82 -9.25
N ASP A 43 5.93 -0.05 -9.09
CA ASP A 43 6.92 -0.36 -10.12
C ASP A 43 6.45 -1.48 -11.08
N ASP A 44 5.85 -2.56 -10.58
CA ASP A 44 5.40 -3.71 -11.36
C ASP A 44 3.89 -4.02 -11.22
N GLY A 45 3.20 -3.35 -10.30
CA GLY A 45 1.77 -3.55 -10.05
C GLY A 45 1.42 -4.82 -9.28
N ALA A 46 2.40 -5.60 -8.81
CA ALA A 46 2.16 -6.82 -8.06
C ALA A 46 1.52 -6.51 -6.69
N ASP A 47 0.65 -7.41 -6.24
CA ASP A 47 0.06 -7.31 -4.90
C ASP A 47 1.16 -7.51 -3.83
N VAL A 48 1.11 -6.72 -2.76
CA VAL A 48 2.08 -6.80 -1.66
C VAL A 48 1.71 -7.96 -0.75
N ASP A 49 2.61 -8.93 -0.60
CA ASP A 49 2.51 -9.97 0.41
C ASP A 49 3.29 -9.56 1.68
N VAL A 50 2.59 -9.48 2.81
CA VAL A 50 3.22 -9.13 4.09
C VAL A 50 4.23 -10.20 4.53
N THR A 51 4.10 -11.44 4.06
CA THR A 51 5.00 -12.52 4.46
C THR A 51 6.44 -12.29 3.99
N ASP A 52 6.61 -11.54 2.90
CA ASP A 52 7.92 -11.19 2.34
C ASP A 52 8.76 -10.34 3.29
N TYR A 53 8.11 -9.67 4.26
CA TYR A 53 8.74 -8.72 5.17
C TYR A 53 8.84 -9.22 6.62
N LEU A 54 8.45 -10.47 6.90
CA LEU A 54 8.52 -11.03 8.27
C LEU A 54 9.95 -11.11 8.83
N GLY A 55 10.96 -11.06 7.96
CA GLY A 55 12.38 -10.93 8.34
C GLY A 55 12.76 -9.56 8.89
N GLY A 56 11.82 -8.62 9.02
CA GLY A 56 12.04 -7.28 9.56
C GLY A 56 12.75 -6.31 8.62
N GLN A 57 12.88 -6.67 7.34
CA GLN A 57 13.45 -5.79 6.32
C GLN A 57 12.48 -4.66 5.97
N ASP A 58 13.04 -3.53 5.56
CA ASP A 58 12.25 -2.38 5.13
C ASP A 58 11.59 -2.63 3.78
N ALA A 59 10.34 -2.21 3.65
CA ALA A 59 9.65 -2.17 2.36
C ALA A 59 10.10 -0.93 1.59
N LEU A 60 11.25 -1.06 0.93
CA LEU A 60 11.90 0.02 0.16
C LEU A 60 11.19 0.32 -1.16
N ARG A 61 10.36 -0.60 -1.65
CA ARG A 61 9.63 -0.43 -2.91
C ARG A 61 8.41 0.49 -2.67
N PRO A 62 8.14 1.45 -3.57
CA PRO A 62 6.96 2.30 -3.45
C PRO A 62 5.69 1.48 -3.65
N MET A 63 4.73 1.66 -2.73
CA MET A 63 3.47 0.93 -2.67
C MET A 63 2.29 1.89 -2.72
N LEU A 64 1.18 1.45 -3.30
CA LEU A 64 -0.10 2.17 -3.33
C LEU A 64 -1.19 1.28 -2.75
N ALA A 65 -1.92 1.82 -1.77
CA ALA A 65 -2.97 1.13 -1.04
C ALA A 65 -4.33 1.84 -1.19
N GLY A 66 -5.40 1.09 -1.41
CA GLY A 66 -6.75 1.64 -1.59
C GLY A 66 -7.77 0.62 -2.11
N HIS A 67 -8.95 1.07 -2.51
CA HIS A 67 -9.89 0.21 -3.24
C HIS A 67 -9.31 -0.21 -4.59
N ARG A 68 -9.55 -1.46 -5.00
CA ARG A 68 -8.93 -2.07 -6.20
C ARG A 68 -9.08 -1.22 -7.46
N GLU A 69 -10.26 -0.67 -7.73
CA GLU A 69 -10.51 0.18 -8.89
C GLU A 69 -9.75 1.52 -8.79
N THR A 70 -9.78 2.15 -7.62
CA THR A 70 -9.06 3.40 -7.34
C THR A 70 -7.56 3.22 -7.48
N VAL A 71 -6.99 2.14 -6.94
CA VAL A 71 -5.57 1.81 -7.07
C VAL A 71 -5.19 1.64 -8.54
N ALA A 72 -6.00 0.90 -9.32
CA ALA A 72 -5.74 0.73 -10.76
C ALA A 72 -5.74 2.07 -11.52
N ARG A 73 -6.69 2.96 -11.20
CA ARG A 73 -6.79 4.28 -11.84
C ARG A 73 -5.64 5.20 -11.44
N LEU A 74 -5.28 5.24 -10.16
CA LEU A 74 -4.21 6.11 -9.66
C LEU A 74 -2.83 5.61 -10.09
N ALA A 75 -2.58 4.30 -10.08
CA ALA A 75 -1.31 3.73 -10.56
C ALA A 75 -1.00 4.13 -12.01
N ALA A 76 -2.03 4.20 -12.87
CA ALA A 76 -1.86 4.65 -14.26
C ALA A 76 -1.49 6.15 -14.40
N LEU A 77 -1.70 6.95 -13.36
CA LEU A 77 -1.41 8.39 -13.34
C LEU A 77 -0.10 8.74 -12.62
N ILE A 78 0.46 7.79 -11.86
CA ILE A 78 1.67 8.01 -11.06
C ILE A 78 2.89 7.59 -11.89
N SER A 79 3.83 8.51 -12.06
CA SER A 79 5.14 8.22 -12.66
C SER A 79 6.22 8.24 -11.58
N LEU A 80 6.99 7.14 -11.48
CA LEU A 80 8.15 7.09 -10.59
C LEU A 80 9.29 7.91 -11.21
N ARG A 81 9.87 8.82 -10.43
CA ARG A 81 11.09 9.54 -10.82
C ARG A 81 12.29 8.84 -10.19
N SER A 82 13.16 8.31 -11.03
CA SER A 82 14.48 7.84 -10.60
C SER A 82 15.33 9.07 -10.30
N GLY A 83 15.67 9.27 -9.03
CA GLY A 83 16.66 10.25 -8.57
C GLY A 83 18.08 9.79 -8.80
#